data_AF-A0A3M1VNR3-F1
#
_entry.id   AF-A0A3M1VNR3-F1
#
_cell.length_a   1.000
_cell.length_b   1.000
_cell.length_c   1.000
_cell.angle_alpha   90.00
_cell.angle_beta   90.00
_cell.angle_gamma   90.00
#
_symmetry.space_group_name_H-M   'P 1'
#
loop_
_entity.id
_entity.type
_entity.pdbx_description
1 polymer ?
#
loop_
_entity_poly.entity_id
_entity_poly.type
_entity_poly.pdbx_seq_one_letter_code
_entity_poly.pdbx_strand_id
1 'polypeptide(L)'
;AMNSNMDEFKKLIGESIQIQSYIDNVLAKDLKVDEKEIKETFSSNPEKYKKPEEVRARHILIKVPENASAEQEKAAKEKIEAIYREVTKKGADFAAIATTKSEGPSASRGGDLGFFSKGMMVPTFENAAFKLKKGEISKPVRTRFGYHIIQVIDRHKAKEPNLKEAHDQIKKELLQGKKQSILMTKLQELKREAKIDIKLPELKAPTKQAGSKAAANKAG
;
A
#
# COMPACT_ATOMS: atom_id res chain seq x y z
N ALA A 1 -5.01 -6.70 -34.17
CA ALA A 1 -4.66 -5.46 -33.43
C ALA A 1 -4.03 -5.73 -32.06
N MET A 2 -4.58 -6.62 -31.22
CA MET A 2 -4.02 -6.90 -29.88
C MET A 2 -2.65 -7.61 -29.88
N ASN A 3 -2.34 -8.45 -30.87
CA ASN A 3 -1.05 -9.17 -30.94
C ASN A 3 0.14 -8.27 -31.31
N SER A 4 -0.04 -7.28 -32.19
CA SER A 4 1.04 -6.36 -32.57
C SER A 4 1.54 -5.53 -31.39
N ASN A 5 0.65 -5.16 -30.48
CA ASN A 5 0.99 -4.46 -29.24
C ASN A 5 1.78 -5.36 -28.27
N MET A 6 1.54 -6.67 -28.29
CA MET A 6 2.26 -7.64 -27.45
C MET A 6 3.69 -7.88 -27.94
N ASP A 7 3.91 -7.94 -29.25
CA ASP A 7 5.25 -8.14 -29.82
C ASP A 7 6.12 -6.88 -29.67
N GLU A 8 5.53 -5.70 -29.83
CA GLU A 8 6.18 -4.42 -29.51
C GLU A 8 6.51 -4.31 -28.02
N PHE A 9 5.58 -4.66 -27.14
CA PHE A 9 5.83 -4.69 -25.69
C PHE A 9 6.97 -5.65 -25.31
N LYS A 10 6.98 -6.88 -25.87
CA LYS A 10 8.10 -7.82 -25.66
C LYS A 10 9.44 -7.23 -26.09
N LYS A 11 9.47 -6.52 -27.23
CA LYS A 11 10.68 -5.84 -27.70
C LYS A 11 11.15 -4.77 -26.70
N LEU A 12 10.24 -3.92 -26.23
CA LEU A 12 10.55 -2.89 -25.23
C LEU A 12 11.06 -3.49 -23.91
N ILE A 13 10.47 -4.60 -23.46
CA ILE A 13 10.96 -5.33 -22.27
C ILE A 13 12.34 -5.91 -22.52
N GLY A 14 12.59 -6.48 -23.71
CA GLY A 14 13.92 -6.96 -24.10
C GLY A 14 14.97 -5.85 -24.05
N GLU A 15 14.67 -4.69 -24.63
CA GLU A 15 15.54 -3.50 -24.60
C GLU A 15 15.75 -2.99 -23.16
N SER A 16 14.69 -2.97 -22.33
CA SER A 16 14.78 -2.59 -20.92
C SER A 16 15.68 -3.54 -20.11
N ILE A 17 15.58 -4.85 -20.33
CA ILE A 17 16.44 -5.84 -19.68
C ILE A 17 17.90 -5.67 -20.12
N GLN A 18 18.14 -5.39 -21.41
CA GLN A 18 19.50 -5.12 -21.90
C GLN A 18 20.10 -3.88 -21.25
N ILE A 19 19.33 -2.79 -21.12
CA ILE A 19 19.76 -1.57 -20.41
C ILE A 19 20.08 -1.91 -18.95
N GLN A 20 19.20 -2.65 -18.27
CA GLN A 20 19.41 -3.05 -16.88
C GLN A 20 20.67 -3.91 -16.72
N SER A 21 20.88 -4.88 -17.61
CA SER A 21 22.09 -5.71 -17.63
C SER A 21 23.35 -4.89 -17.89
N TYR A 22 23.29 -3.90 -18.78
CA TYR A 22 24.41 -2.99 -19.02
C TYR A 22 24.71 -2.13 -17.78
N ILE A 23 23.69 -1.63 -17.09
CA ILE A 23 23.86 -0.92 -15.82
C ILE A 23 24.54 -1.84 -14.81
N ASP A 24 24.05 -3.05 -14.63
CA ASP A 24 24.53 -3.97 -13.58
C ASP A 24 25.93 -4.51 -13.87
N ASN A 25 26.20 -4.91 -15.11
CA ASN A 25 27.42 -5.64 -15.48
C ASN A 25 28.52 -4.75 -16.05
N VAL A 26 28.20 -3.53 -16.49
CA VAL A 26 29.17 -2.59 -17.07
C VAL A 26 29.29 -1.34 -16.22
N LEU A 27 28.22 -0.58 -16.01
CA LEU A 27 28.30 0.72 -15.33
C LEU A 27 28.49 0.61 -13.82
N ALA A 28 27.87 -0.39 -13.18
CA ALA A 28 27.84 -0.54 -11.74
C ALA A 28 28.60 -1.79 -11.25
N LYS A 29 29.42 -2.40 -12.12
CA LYS A 29 30.17 -3.63 -11.81
C LYS A 29 31.01 -3.50 -10.53
N ASP A 30 31.71 -2.38 -10.38
CA ASP A 30 32.59 -2.11 -9.26
C ASP A 30 31.92 -1.24 -8.17
N LEU A 31 30.61 -1.03 -8.29
CA LEU A 31 29.86 -0.20 -7.37
C LEU A 31 29.76 -0.86 -6.01
N LYS A 32 30.28 -0.18 -4.99
CA LYS A 32 30.23 -0.63 -3.60
C LYS A 32 29.45 0.38 -2.76
N VAL A 33 28.79 -0.16 -1.75
CA VAL A 33 28.23 0.59 -0.63
C VAL A 33 29.06 0.21 0.58
N ASP A 34 29.65 1.20 1.22
CA ASP A 34 30.45 0.98 2.41
C ASP A 34 29.58 1.03 3.69
N GLU A 35 30.12 0.48 4.79
CA GLU A 35 29.42 0.43 6.07
C GLU A 35 29.19 1.83 6.68
N LYS A 36 29.98 2.83 6.31
CA LYS A 36 29.85 4.20 6.81
C LYS A 36 28.61 4.85 6.20
N GLU A 37 28.42 4.72 4.89
CA GLU A 37 27.22 5.18 4.17
C GLU A 37 25.94 4.55 4.72
N ILE A 38 25.97 3.25 5.03
CA ILE A 38 24.82 2.55 5.63
C ILE A 38 24.48 3.14 6.99
N LYS A 39 25.49 3.35 7.85
CA LYS A 39 25.31 3.96 9.18
C LYS A 39 24.80 5.39 9.12
N GLU A 40 25.33 6.20 8.20
CA GLU A 40 24.91 7.58 7.98
C GLU A 40 23.46 7.65 7.45
N THR A 41 23.12 6.77 6.51
CA THR A 41 21.76 6.67 5.95
C THR A 41 20.73 6.25 7.00
N PHE A 42 21.08 5.32 7.88
CA PHE A 42 20.23 4.96 9.01
C PHE A 42 20.10 6.11 10.01
N SER A 43 21.22 6.73 10.39
CA SER A 43 21.24 7.77 11.43
C SER A 43 20.56 9.07 11.00
N SER A 44 20.58 9.39 9.70
CA SER A 44 19.90 10.56 9.16
C SER A 44 18.38 10.41 9.10
N ASN A 45 17.86 9.19 9.07
CA ASN A 45 16.41 8.94 9.08
C ASN A 45 16.05 7.57 9.70
N PRO A 46 16.23 7.39 11.01
CA PRO A 46 15.97 6.10 11.66
C PRO A 46 14.50 5.73 11.61
N GLU A 47 13.59 6.71 11.73
CA GLU A 47 12.14 6.49 11.72
C GLU A 47 11.64 5.82 10.44
N LYS A 48 12.31 6.03 9.29
CA LYS A 48 12.00 5.31 8.03
C LYS A 48 12.09 3.79 8.19
N TYR A 49 12.95 3.30 9.06
CA TYR A 49 13.19 1.88 9.30
C TYR A 49 12.47 1.36 10.55
N LYS A 50 11.60 2.19 11.15
CA LYS A 50 10.71 1.76 12.21
C LYS A 50 9.68 0.81 11.62
N LYS A 51 9.51 -0.36 12.25
CA LYS A 51 8.43 -1.28 11.88
C LYS A 51 7.23 -0.96 12.77
N PRO A 52 6.13 -0.43 12.22
CA PRO A 52 4.95 -0.12 13.00
C PRO A 52 4.35 -1.39 13.61
N GLU A 53 3.52 -1.20 14.61
CA GLU A 53 2.69 -2.29 15.13
C GLU A 53 1.65 -2.68 14.08
N GLU A 54 1.51 -3.97 13.84
CA GLU A 54 0.51 -4.52 12.93
C GLU A 54 -0.35 -5.55 13.65
N VAL A 55 -1.63 -5.58 13.33
CA VAL A 55 -2.55 -6.63 13.76
C VAL A 55 -3.15 -7.29 12.54
N ARG A 56 -3.24 -8.62 12.57
CA ARG A 56 -4.09 -9.37 11.65
C ARG A 56 -5.41 -9.65 12.34
N ALA A 57 -6.50 -9.15 11.76
CA ALA A 57 -7.82 -9.35 12.34
C ALA A 57 -8.81 -9.89 11.31
N ARG A 58 -9.84 -10.58 11.81
CA ARG A 58 -11.07 -10.84 11.07
C ARG A 58 -12.23 -10.15 11.75
N HIS A 59 -13.28 -9.87 11.00
CA HIS A 59 -14.46 -9.22 11.54
C HIS A 59 -15.78 -9.78 11.01
N ILE A 60 -16.86 -9.51 11.75
CA ILE A 60 -18.24 -9.64 11.30
C ILE A 60 -18.85 -8.25 11.33
N LEU A 61 -19.37 -7.80 10.19
CA LEU A 61 -20.11 -6.55 10.05
C LEU A 61 -21.61 -6.83 9.85
N ILE A 62 -22.44 -6.12 10.61
CA ILE A 62 -23.85 -5.87 10.29
C ILE A 62 -23.99 -4.40 9.92
N LYS A 63 -24.42 -4.12 8.69
CA LYS A 63 -24.49 -2.78 8.13
C LYS A 63 -25.64 -2.00 8.75
N VAL A 64 -25.34 -0.79 9.18
CA VAL A 64 -26.33 0.22 9.54
C VAL A 64 -25.70 1.59 9.31
N PRO A 65 -26.34 2.47 8.51
CA PRO A 65 -25.76 3.76 8.18
C PRO A 65 -25.66 4.65 9.42
N GLU A 66 -24.82 5.68 9.37
CA GLU A 66 -24.60 6.60 10.51
C GLU A 66 -25.86 7.40 10.88
N ASN A 67 -26.73 7.69 9.91
CA ASN A 67 -27.99 8.39 10.07
C ASN A 67 -29.22 7.46 10.14
N ALA A 68 -29.03 6.21 10.58
CA ALA A 68 -30.10 5.23 10.70
C ALA A 68 -31.19 5.66 11.70
N SER A 69 -32.42 5.21 11.48
CA SER A 69 -33.50 5.39 12.46
C SER A 69 -33.23 4.59 13.74
N ALA A 70 -33.91 4.94 14.83
CA ALA A 70 -33.77 4.22 16.10
C ALA A 70 -34.14 2.73 15.97
N GLU A 71 -35.13 2.42 15.13
CA GLU A 71 -35.57 1.06 14.84
C GLU A 71 -34.50 0.27 14.07
N GLN A 72 -33.88 0.89 13.06
CA GLN A 72 -32.78 0.28 12.31
C GLN A 72 -31.56 0.02 13.19
N GLU A 73 -31.21 0.99 14.05
CA GLU A 73 -30.10 0.89 14.98
C GLU A 73 -30.34 -0.24 16.00
N LYS A 74 -31.56 -0.32 16.55
CA LYS A 74 -31.97 -1.39 17.46
C LYS A 74 -31.88 -2.77 16.80
N ALA A 75 -32.44 -2.92 15.60
CA ALA A 75 -32.41 -4.19 14.87
C ALA A 75 -30.98 -4.65 14.56
N ALA A 76 -30.12 -3.73 14.11
CA ALA A 76 -28.72 -4.04 13.83
C ALA A 76 -27.95 -4.44 15.10
N LYS A 77 -28.21 -3.74 16.22
CA LYS A 77 -27.62 -4.04 17.53
C LYS A 77 -28.06 -5.41 18.06
N GLU A 78 -29.35 -5.73 18.00
CA GLU A 78 -29.86 -7.05 18.42
C GLU A 78 -29.25 -8.17 17.57
N LYS A 79 -29.12 -7.96 16.25
CA LYS A 79 -28.50 -8.93 15.33
C LYS A 79 -27.03 -9.16 15.66
N ILE A 80 -26.23 -8.11 15.82
CA ILE A 80 -24.80 -8.26 16.15
C ILE A 80 -24.61 -8.86 17.55
N GLU A 81 -25.46 -8.54 18.52
CA GLU A 81 -25.39 -9.12 19.86
C GLU A 81 -25.70 -10.62 19.86
N ALA A 82 -26.65 -11.06 19.02
CA ALA A 82 -26.92 -12.48 18.82
C ALA A 82 -25.71 -13.21 18.22
N ILE A 83 -25.07 -12.61 17.20
CA ILE A 83 -23.85 -13.15 16.60
C ILE A 83 -22.70 -13.17 17.62
N TYR A 84 -22.57 -12.12 18.44
CA TYR A 84 -21.55 -12.05 19.49
C TYR A 84 -21.68 -13.21 20.49
N ARG A 85 -22.91 -13.51 20.93
CA ARG A 85 -23.19 -14.67 21.79
C ARG A 85 -22.85 -16.01 21.13
N GLU A 86 -22.86 -16.09 19.81
CA GLU A 86 -22.53 -17.31 19.08
C GLU A 86 -21.02 -17.48 18.92
N VAL A 87 -20.32 -16.45 18.46
CA VAL A 87 -18.86 -16.50 18.24
C VAL A 87 -18.04 -16.63 19.52
N THR A 88 -18.64 -16.30 20.67
CA THR A 88 -18.01 -16.44 22.00
C THR A 88 -18.26 -17.79 22.66
N LYS A 89 -19.07 -18.68 22.05
CA LYS A 89 -19.23 -20.05 22.56
C LYS A 89 -17.93 -20.83 22.40
N LYS A 90 -17.65 -21.71 23.37
CA LYS A 90 -16.49 -22.61 23.30
C LYS A 90 -16.58 -23.45 22.02
N GLY A 91 -15.52 -23.41 21.21
CA GLY A 91 -15.44 -24.16 19.95
C GLY A 91 -16.17 -23.52 18.76
N ALA A 92 -16.70 -22.31 18.89
CA ALA A 92 -17.29 -21.61 17.75
C ALA A 92 -16.23 -21.28 16.68
N ASP A 93 -16.58 -21.53 15.42
CA ASP A 93 -15.75 -21.13 14.28
C ASP A 93 -16.16 -19.72 13.82
N PHE A 94 -15.38 -18.73 14.24
CA PHE A 94 -15.59 -17.34 13.84
C PHE A 94 -15.60 -17.16 12.32
N ALA A 95 -14.72 -17.85 11.59
CA ALA A 95 -14.63 -17.67 10.13
C ALA A 95 -15.87 -18.24 9.43
N ALA A 96 -16.38 -19.39 9.86
CA ALA A 96 -17.61 -19.94 9.32
C ALA A 96 -18.82 -19.02 9.59
N ILE A 97 -18.91 -18.48 10.82
CA ILE A 97 -19.99 -17.54 11.19
C ILE A 97 -19.86 -16.23 10.39
N ALA A 98 -18.64 -15.72 10.21
CA ALA A 98 -18.41 -14.52 9.39
C ALA A 98 -18.79 -14.74 7.92
N THR A 99 -18.47 -15.91 7.36
CA THR A 99 -18.82 -16.28 5.98
C THR A 99 -20.33 -16.29 5.76
N THR A 100 -21.09 -16.73 6.76
CA THR A 100 -22.54 -16.90 6.65
C THR A 100 -23.34 -15.67 7.07
N LYS A 101 -22.85 -14.88 8.03
CA LYS A 101 -23.63 -13.82 8.69
C LYS A 101 -23.10 -12.41 8.48
N SER A 102 -21.86 -12.25 8.01
CA SER A 102 -21.31 -10.91 7.79
C SER A 102 -21.82 -10.31 6.48
N GLU A 103 -22.12 -9.01 6.53
CA GLU A 103 -22.53 -8.20 5.39
C GLU A 103 -21.36 -7.39 4.79
N GLY A 104 -20.13 -7.68 5.25
CA GLY A 104 -18.89 -7.01 4.84
C GLY A 104 -18.21 -7.67 3.63
N PRO A 105 -17.31 -6.97 2.94
CA PRO A 105 -16.65 -7.47 1.73
C PRO A 105 -15.68 -8.64 1.99
N SER A 106 -15.19 -8.80 3.21
CA SER A 106 -14.31 -9.92 3.60
C SER A 106 -15.09 -11.17 4.05
N ALA A 107 -16.43 -11.15 4.05
CA ALA A 107 -17.26 -12.26 4.51
C ALA A 107 -16.86 -13.59 3.86
N SER A 108 -16.72 -13.63 2.53
CA SER A 108 -16.32 -14.83 1.77
C SER A 108 -14.95 -15.40 2.15
N ARG A 109 -14.11 -14.63 2.84
CA ARG A 109 -12.79 -15.05 3.38
C ARG A 109 -12.84 -15.20 4.90
N GLY A 110 -13.99 -15.55 5.48
CA GLY A 110 -14.17 -15.68 6.92
C GLY A 110 -13.97 -14.39 7.70
N GLY A 111 -14.18 -13.24 7.04
CA GLY A 111 -14.00 -11.92 7.62
C GLY A 111 -12.54 -11.42 7.67
N ASP A 112 -11.56 -12.17 7.12
CA ASP A 112 -10.14 -11.82 7.21
C ASP A 112 -9.79 -10.53 6.45
N LEU A 113 -9.12 -9.63 7.17
CA LEU A 113 -8.67 -8.32 6.68
C LEU A 113 -7.16 -8.30 6.37
N GLY A 114 -6.43 -9.37 6.68
CA GLY A 114 -4.97 -9.37 6.62
C GLY A 114 -4.35 -8.52 7.73
N PHE A 115 -3.04 -8.27 7.62
CA PHE A 115 -2.32 -7.37 8.52
C PHE A 115 -2.58 -5.91 8.15
N PHE A 116 -2.80 -5.09 9.17
CA PHE A 116 -2.88 -3.65 9.00
C PHE A 116 -2.21 -2.91 10.15
N SER A 117 -1.62 -1.77 9.80
CA SER A 117 -1.06 -0.79 10.73
C SER A 117 -2.12 0.24 11.14
N LYS A 118 -1.79 1.03 12.16
CA LYS A 118 -2.61 2.20 12.52
C LYS A 118 -2.72 3.19 11.36
N GLY A 119 -3.86 3.84 11.23
CA GLY A 119 -4.21 4.75 10.13
C GLY A 119 -4.84 4.07 8.90
N MET A 120 -4.89 2.73 8.85
CA MET A 120 -5.48 2.00 7.72
C MET A 120 -6.97 1.70 7.88
N MET A 121 -7.50 1.78 9.11
CA MET A 121 -8.90 1.50 9.43
C MET A 121 -9.58 2.72 10.05
N VAL A 122 -10.92 2.70 10.11
CA VAL A 122 -11.65 3.77 10.80
C VAL A 122 -11.30 3.80 12.30
N PRO A 123 -11.18 4.99 12.94
CA PRO A 123 -10.59 5.11 14.27
C PRO A 123 -11.24 4.22 15.35
N THR A 124 -12.57 4.09 15.35
CA THR A 124 -13.28 3.26 16.35
C THR A 124 -13.01 1.77 16.18
N PHE A 125 -12.92 1.28 14.94
CA PHE A 125 -12.55 -0.11 14.65
C PHE A 125 -11.10 -0.38 15.04
N GLU A 126 -10.20 0.51 14.61
CA GLU A 126 -8.77 0.40 14.89
C GLU A 126 -8.49 0.36 16.39
N ASN A 127 -9.04 1.31 17.15
CA ASN A 127 -8.86 1.39 18.59
C ASN A 127 -9.34 0.11 19.31
N ALA A 128 -10.42 -0.50 18.82
CA ALA A 128 -10.89 -1.77 19.37
C ALA A 128 -9.93 -2.92 19.00
N ALA A 129 -9.54 -3.04 17.73
CA ALA A 129 -8.65 -4.09 17.25
C ALA A 129 -7.28 -4.07 17.95
N PHE A 130 -6.66 -2.89 18.07
CA PHE A 130 -5.33 -2.76 18.67
C PHE A 130 -5.32 -2.98 20.19
N LYS A 131 -6.46 -2.91 20.88
CA LYS A 131 -6.58 -3.22 22.32
C LYS A 131 -6.68 -4.72 22.61
N LEU A 132 -7.11 -5.53 21.64
CA LEU A 132 -7.29 -6.97 21.80
C LEU A 132 -5.96 -7.73 21.77
N LYS A 133 -5.83 -8.76 22.59
CA LYS A 133 -4.74 -9.74 22.46
C LYS A 133 -5.04 -10.74 21.35
N LYS A 134 -4.01 -11.47 20.92
CA LYS A 134 -4.16 -12.58 19.97
C LYS A 134 -5.19 -13.58 20.49
N GLY A 135 -6.16 -13.93 19.65
CA GLY A 135 -7.29 -14.82 19.95
C GLY A 135 -8.50 -14.13 20.57
N GLU A 136 -8.37 -12.91 21.11
CA GLU A 136 -9.49 -12.22 21.76
C GLU A 136 -10.51 -11.69 20.75
N ILE A 137 -11.76 -11.64 21.19
CA ILE A 137 -12.92 -11.16 20.44
C ILE A 137 -13.46 -9.90 21.13
N SER A 138 -13.66 -8.81 20.37
CA SER A 138 -14.27 -7.59 20.89
C SER A 138 -15.75 -7.79 21.20
N LYS A 139 -16.28 -6.97 22.11
CA LYS A 139 -17.72 -6.67 22.12
C LYS A 139 -18.13 -6.00 20.79
N PRO A 140 -19.43 -5.93 20.45
CA PRO A 140 -19.89 -5.16 19.30
C PRO A 140 -19.39 -3.70 19.31
N VAL A 141 -18.82 -3.26 18.20
CA VAL A 141 -18.23 -1.93 18.00
C VAL A 141 -19.02 -1.19 16.93
N ARG A 142 -19.62 -0.05 17.27
CA ARG A 142 -20.28 0.82 16.30
C ARG A 142 -19.26 1.69 15.54
N THR A 143 -19.34 1.66 14.22
CA THR A 143 -18.60 2.56 13.30
C THR A 143 -19.60 3.14 12.30
N ARG A 144 -19.22 4.14 11.49
CA ARG A 144 -20.07 4.67 10.41
C ARG A 144 -20.64 3.64 9.42
N PHE A 145 -20.04 2.44 9.34
CA PHE A 145 -20.49 1.36 8.46
C PHE A 145 -21.51 0.41 9.11
N GLY A 146 -21.61 0.45 10.43
CA GLY A 146 -22.52 -0.36 11.22
C GLY A 146 -21.84 -0.97 12.45
N TYR A 147 -22.27 -2.16 12.84
CA TYR A 147 -21.74 -2.86 14.01
C TYR A 147 -20.75 -3.95 13.62
N HIS A 148 -19.62 -3.97 14.33
CA HIS A 148 -18.53 -4.92 14.10
C HIS A 148 -18.27 -5.79 15.32
N ILE A 149 -18.01 -7.07 15.11
CA ILE A 149 -17.27 -7.90 16.06
C ILE A 149 -15.90 -8.17 15.46
N ILE A 150 -14.84 -8.01 16.24
CA ILE A 150 -13.46 -8.11 15.77
C ILE A 150 -12.77 -9.25 16.52
N GLN A 151 -12.02 -10.08 15.81
CA GLN A 151 -11.12 -11.05 16.42
C GLN A 151 -9.70 -10.82 15.91
N VAL A 152 -8.74 -10.67 16.83
CA VAL A 152 -7.31 -10.58 16.45
C VAL A 152 -6.76 -11.99 16.28
N ILE A 153 -6.30 -12.30 15.07
CA ILE A 153 -5.72 -13.59 14.70
C ILE A 153 -4.22 -13.60 15.00
N ASP A 154 -3.54 -12.48 14.75
CA ASP A 154 -2.11 -12.36 15.01
C ASP A 154 -1.69 -10.91 15.23
N ARG A 155 -0.47 -10.73 15.75
CA ARG A 155 0.08 -9.39 16.05
C ARG A 155 1.59 -9.37 15.83
N HIS A 156 2.06 -8.31 15.18
CA HIS A 156 3.46 -7.90 15.19
C HIS A 156 3.60 -6.65 16.05
N LYS A 157 4.44 -6.72 17.08
CA LYS A 157 4.74 -5.54 17.90
C LYS A 157 5.52 -4.52 17.07
N ALA A 158 5.32 -3.25 17.38
CA ALA A 158 6.22 -2.22 16.88
C ALA A 158 7.66 -2.58 17.27
N LYS A 159 8.59 -2.42 16.32
CA LYS A 159 10.02 -2.52 16.57
C LYS A 159 10.65 -1.19 16.31
N GLU A 160 11.43 -0.73 17.28
CA GLU A 160 12.28 0.44 17.10
C GLU A 160 13.27 0.19 15.95
N PRO A 161 13.68 1.25 15.24
CA PRO A 161 14.67 1.15 14.18
C PRO A 161 15.90 0.39 14.67
N ASN A 162 16.31 -0.61 13.90
CA ASN A 162 17.48 -1.41 14.22
C ASN A 162 18.36 -1.53 12.99
N LEU A 163 19.58 -0.99 13.07
CA LEU A 163 20.52 -0.98 11.95
C LEU A 163 20.82 -2.39 11.43
N LYS A 164 20.97 -3.39 12.31
CA LYS A 164 21.25 -4.77 11.91
C LYS A 164 20.08 -5.36 11.11
N GLU A 165 18.84 -5.12 11.53
CA GLU A 165 17.65 -5.57 10.79
C GLU A 165 17.44 -4.79 9.47
N ALA A 166 17.83 -3.51 9.44
CA ALA A 166 17.64 -2.63 8.29
C ALA A 166 18.82 -2.64 7.29
N HIS A 167 19.95 -3.28 7.64
CA HIS A 167 21.21 -3.21 6.91
C HIS A 167 21.05 -3.56 5.42
N ASP A 168 20.49 -4.72 5.12
CA ASP A 168 20.29 -5.19 3.75
C ASP A 168 19.33 -4.30 2.96
N GLN A 169 18.28 -3.77 3.62
CA GLN A 169 17.36 -2.82 3.01
C GLN A 169 18.09 -1.54 2.61
N ILE A 170 18.82 -0.94 3.55
CA ILE A 170 19.59 0.29 3.32
C ILE A 170 20.63 0.09 2.22
N LYS A 171 21.37 -1.02 2.27
CA LYS A 171 22.37 -1.37 1.26
C LYS A 171 21.74 -1.45 -0.13
N LYS A 172 20.58 -2.10 -0.25
CA LYS A 172 19.84 -2.20 -1.51
C LYS A 172 19.37 -0.84 -2.00
N GLU A 173 18.81 -0.01 -1.12
CA GLU A 173 18.36 1.35 -1.45
C GLU A 173 19.53 2.22 -1.93
N LEU A 174 20.67 2.18 -1.24
CA LEU A 174 21.88 2.92 -1.62
C LEU A 174 22.43 2.43 -2.97
N LEU A 175 22.51 1.11 -3.19
CA LEU A 175 22.93 0.55 -4.48
C LEU A 175 22.01 1.00 -5.61
N GLN A 176 20.69 0.96 -5.41
CA GLN A 176 19.72 1.43 -6.40
C GLN A 176 19.86 2.93 -6.68
N GLY A 177 19.98 3.75 -5.65
CA GLY A 177 20.18 5.20 -5.79
C GLY A 177 21.46 5.54 -6.54
N LYS A 178 22.57 4.85 -6.24
CA LYS A 178 23.84 5.02 -6.95
C LYS A 178 23.76 4.56 -8.40
N LYS A 179 23.14 3.40 -8.70
CA LYS A 179 22.89 2.94 -10.08
C LYS A 179 22.09 3.95 -10.88
N GLN A 180 21.04 4.50 -10.28
CA GLN A 180 20.21 5.54 -10.90
C GLN A 180 21.03 6.80 -11.19
N SER A 181 21.87 7.23 -10.26
CA SER A 181 22.76 8.38 -10.45
C SER A 181 23.73 8.17 -11.63
N ILE A 182 24.40 7.01 -11.69
CA ILE A 182 25.32 6.66 -12.79
C ILE A 182 24.60 6.65 -14.14
N LEU A 183 23.41 6.04 -14.19
CA LEU A 183 22.58 6.04 -15.40
C LEU A 183 22.24 7.46 -15.84
N MET A 184 21.78 8.31 -14.91
CA MET A 184 21.40 9.68 -15.22
C MET A 184 22.59 10.51 -15.73
N THR A 185 23.77 10.37 -15.12
CA THR A 185 25.00 10.99 -15.62
C THR A 185 25.33 10.50 -17.02
N LYS A 186 25.28 9.18 -17.27
CA LYS A 186 25.60 8.64 -18.60
C LYS A 186 24.61 9.09 -19.66
N LEU A 187 23.33 9.18 -19.33
CA LEU A 187 22.31 9.71 -20.22
C LEU A 187 22.55 11.19 -20.54
N GLN A 188 22.99 12.00 -19.57
CA GLN A 188 23.32 13.41 -19.82
C GLN A 188 24.51 13.56 -20.76
N GLU A 189 25.55 12.74 -20.63
CA GLU A 189 26.68 12.71 -21.57
C GLU A 189 26.22 12.36 -22.98
N LEU A 190 25.53 11.24 -23.14
CA LEU A 190 25.06 10.77 -24.44
C LEU A 190 24.12 11.77 -25.13
N LYS A 191 23.26 12.46 -24.36
CA LYS A 191 22.38 13.51 -24.89
C LYS A 191 23.12 14.73 -25.42
N ARG A 192 24.31 15.06 -24.89
CA ARG A 192 25.12 16.19 -25.38
C ARG A 192 25.82 15.85 -26.69
N GLU A 193 26.15 14.58 -26.89
CA GLU A 193 26.88 14.09 -28.06
C GLU A 193 25.94 13.66 -29.22
N ALA A 194 24.69 13.32 -28.91
CA ALA A 194 23.74 12.82 -29.90
C ALA A 194 22.81 13.89 -30.48
N LYS A 195 22.54 13.80 -31.78
CA LYS A 195 21.35 14.42 -32.39
C LYS A 195 20.13 13.55 -32.09
N ILE A 196 19.23 14.03 -31.23
CA ILE A 196 18.04 13.27 -30.81
C ILE A 196 16.88 13.60 -31.75
N ASP A 197 16.41 12.59 -32.50
CA ASP A 197 15.19 12.64 -33.29
C ASP A 197 14.12 11.73 -32.65
N ILE A 198 13.03 12.32 -32.15
CA ILE A 198 11.94 11.58 -31.49
C ILE A 198 10.97 11.08 -32.56
N LYS A 199 11.14 9.82 -32.95
CA LYS A 199 10.35 9.15 -34.01
C LYS A 199 8.99 8.62 -33.57
N LEU A 200 8.73 8.59 -32.26
CA LEU A 200 7.44 8.21 -31.67
C LEU A 200 6.61 9.48 -31.41
N PRO A 201 5.58 9.77 -32.22
CA PRO A 201 4.84 11.03 -32.13
C PRO A 201 4.14 11.23 -30.78
N GLU A 202 3.71 10.16 -30.12
CA GLU A 202 3.07 10.17 -28.79
C GLU A 202 4.03 10.51 -27.64
N LEU A 203 5.35 10.42 -27.86
CA LEU A 203 6.37 10.81 -26.88
C LEU A 203 6.89 12.23 -27.11
N LYS A 204 6.44 12.92 -28.18
CA LYS A 204 6.75 14.33 -28.38
C LYS A 204 6.01 15.12 -27.29
N ALA A 205 6.73 15.97 -26.56
CA ALA A 205 6.12 16.81 -25.52
C ALA A 205 4.93 17.58 -26.11
N PRO A 206 3.80 17.72 -25.39
CA PRO A 206 2.70 18.54 -25.86
C PRO A 206 3.23 19.96 -26.10
N THR A 207 3.18 20.41 -27.35
CA THR A 207 3.49 21.80 -27.71
C THR A 207 2.59 22.67 -26.84
N LYS A 208 3.17 23.51 -25.97
CA LYS A 208 2.41 24.55 -25.27
C LYS A 208 1.59 25.27 -26.32
N GLN A 209 0.26 25.11 -26.31
CA GLN A 209 -0.62 25.93 -27.12
C GLN A 209 -0.39 27.38 -26.68
N ALA A 210 0.29 28.14 -27.54
CA ALA A 210 0.23 29.59 -27.52
C ALA A 210 -1.22 29.97 -27.84
N GLY A 211 -1.98 30.24 -26.79
CA GLY A 211 -3.40 30.56 -26.86
C GLY A 211 -3.78 31.54 -25.75
N SER A 212 -3.24 32.75 -25.80
CA SER A 212 -3.93 33.91 -25.25
C SER A 212 -4.02 34.94 -26.37
N LYS A 213 -4.98 34.72 -27.27
CA LYS A 213 -5.52 35.81 -28.06
C LYS A 213 -6.34 36.66 -27.11
N ALA A 214 -5.95 37.92 -27.02
CA ALA A 214 -6.80 39.00 -26.57
C ALA A 214 -8.19 38.90 -27.23
N ALA A 215 -9.22 38.89 -26.41
CA ALA A 215 -10.56 39.27 -26.82
C ALA A 215 -10.97 40.43 -25.90
N ALA A 216 -10.67 41.64 -26.37
CA ALA A 216 -11.47 42.79 -26.02
C ALA A 216 -12.89 42.51 -26.53
N ASN A 217 -13.89 42.64 -25.65
CA ASN A 217 -15.18 43.10 -26.12
C ASN A 217 -15.77 44.07 -25.10
N LYS A 218 -15.96 45.30 -25.57
CA LYS A 218 -16.79 46.33 -24.96
C LYS A 218 -18.23 46.15 -25.46
N ALA A 219 -19.16 46.59 -24.61
CA ALA A 219 -20.50 47.10 -24.91
C ALA A 219 -21.62 46.08 -25.16
N GLY A 220 -22.68 46.27 -24.36
CA GLY A 220 -23.95 45.57 -24.33
C GLY A 220 -24.56 45.73 -22.94
#